data_AF-A0A1M6QER4-F1
#
_entry.id   AF-A0A1M6QER4-F1
#
_cell.length_a   1.000
_cell.length_b   1.000
_cell.length_c   1.000
_cell.angle_alpha   90.00
_cell.angle_beta   90.00
_cell.angle_gamma   90.00
#
_symmetry.space_group_name_H-M   'P 1'
#
loop_
_entity.id
_entity.type
_entity.pdbx_description
1 polymer ?
#
loop_
_entity_poly.entity_id
_entity_poly.type
_entity_poly.pdbx_seq_one_letter_code
_entity_poly.pdbx_strand_id
1 'polypeptide(L)'
;METVKDYKLYKERVLQDFDRVKRFFPFLEITILPTTLPSEITLNGYILQPEMNSIANTAVLEKYGFKINGVYPYEFPDMSVKVYDADGKICWDELPPERQHGIPGRSICTHHPAGEINAIPEQDRTIAVLLSAWQLYYQAKSYIEEGQKWVLKDLPHGEEANRILKKEGWIK
;
A
#
# COMPACT_ATOMS: atom_id res chain seq x y z
N MET A 1 -30.77 -9.42 -2.69
CA MET A 1 -30.59 -8.62 -3.92
C MET A 1 -29.14 -8.22 -3.97
N GLU A 2 -28.33 -8.89 -4.78
CA GLU A 2 -26.99 -8.39 -5.11
C GLU A 2 -27.19 -7.09 -5.89
N THR A 3 -26.75 -5.98 -5.32
CA THR A 3 -26.63 -4.72 -6.06
C THR A 3 -25.73 -4.98 -7.26
N VAL A 4 -26.27 -4.82 -8.48
CA VAL A 4 -25.46 -4.68 -9.69
C VAL A 4 -24.61 -3.42 -9.49
N LYS A 5 -23.42 -3.60 -8.92
CA LYS A 5 -22.46 -2.53 -8.70
C LYS A 5 -22.01 -2.00 -10.08
N ASP A 6 -21.93 -0.69 -10.22
CA ASP A 6 -21.63 -0.01 -11.48
C ASP A 6 -20.12 -0.05 -11.77
N TYR A 7 -19.70 -0.97 -12.63
CA TYR A 7 -18.30 -1.10 -13.06
C TYR A 7 -17.76 0.18 -13.73
N LYS A 8 -18.62 0.91 -14.45
CA LYS A 8 -18.21 2.15 -15.12
C LYS A 8 -17.84 3.20 -14.09
N LEU A 9 -18.68 3.39 -13.07
CA LEU A 9 -18.40 4.31 -11.97
C LEU A 9 -17.15 3.90 -11.18
N TYR A 10 -16.99 2.60 -10.87
CA TYR A 10 -15.79 2.07 -10.22
C TYR A 10 -14.52 2.39 -11.03
N LYS A 11 -14.53 2.08 -12.33
CA LYS A 11 -13.41 2.36 -13.23
C LYS A 11 -13.08 3.86 -13.31
N GLU A 12 -14.09 4.72 -13.41
CA GLU A 12 -13.91 6.17 -13.46
C GLU A 12 -13.22 6.68 -12.18
N ARG A 13 -13.66 6.23 -11.00
CA ARG A 13 -13.06 6.58 -9.71
C ARG A 13 -11.60 6.13 -9.62
N VAL A 14 -11.31 4.89 -10.02
CA VAL A 14 -9.95 4.35 -10.01
C VAL A 14 -9.03 5.12 -10.96
N LEU A 15 -9.50 5.48 -12.16
CA LEU A 15 -8.69 6.26 -13.10
C LEU A 15 -8.40 7.68 -12.58
N GLN A 16 -9.40 8.35 -11.98
CA GLN A 16 -9.20 9.66 -11.36
C GLN A 16 -8.20 9.62 -10.20
N ASP A 17 -8.22 8.54 -9.41
CA ASP A 17 -7.24 8.33 -8.36
C ASP A 17 -5.85 8.03 -8.92
N PHE A 18 -5.78 7.17 -9.94
CA PHE A 18 -4.53 6.81 -10.58
C PHE A 18 -3.83 8.02 -11.23
N ASP A 19 -4.57 9.00 -11.76
CA ASP A 19 -3.97 10.25 -12.27
C ASP A 19 -3.18 11.00 -11.19
N ARG A 20 -3.59 10.93 -9.92
CA ARG A 20 -2.86 11.51 -8.78
C ARG A 20 -1.69 10.61 -8.39
N VAL A 21 -1.94 9.31 -8.27
CA VAL A 21 -0.92 8.29 -7.96
C VAL A 21 0.25 8.37 -8.94
N LYS A 22 -0.02 8.47 -10.25
CA LYS A 22 0.98 8.51 -11.31
C LYS A 22 1.89 9.75 -11.22
N ARG A 23 1.38 10.86 -10.69
CA ARG A 23 2.19 12.07 -10.47
C ARG A 23 3.18 11.89 -9.33
N PHE A 24 2.80 11.16 -8.28
CA PHE A 24 3.66 10.86 -7.13
C PHE A 24 4.61 9.68 -7.41
N PHE A 25 4.10 8.65 -8.07
CA PHE A 25 4.77 7.38 -8.36
C PHE A 25 4.78 7.13 -9.87
N PRO A 26 5.69 7.79 -10.60
CA PRO A 26 5.69 7.77 -12.07
C PRO A 26 5.99 6.41 -12.68
N PHE A 27 6.55 5.47 -11.91
CA PHE A 27 6.89 4.12 -12.37
C PHE A 27 5.82 3.07 -12.07
N LEU A 28 4.65 3.49 -11.58
CA LEU A 28 3.48 2.63 -11.46
C LEU A 28 2.60 2.72 -12.71
N GLU A 29 2.06 1.59 -13.12
CA GLU A 29 1.12 1.45 -14.22
C GLU A 29 -0.16 0.80 -13.75
N ILE A 30 -1.26 1.12 -14.41
CA ILE A 30 -2.55 0.50 -14.14
C ILE A 30 -2.79 -0.63 -15.15
N THR A 31 -3.30 -1.75 -14.67
CA THR A 31 -3.68 -2.88 -15.51
C THR A 31 -5.15 -3.19 -15.31
N ILE A 32 -5.90 -3.11 -16.42
CA ILE A 32 -7.33 -3.38 -16.48
C ILE A 32 -7.52 -4.55 -17.44
N LEU A 33 -7.85 -5.72 -16.92
CA LEU A 33 -8.04 -6.91 -17.75
C LEU A 33 -9.35 -6.81 -18.55
N PRO A 34 -9.35 -7.18 -19.84
CA PRO A 34 -10.57 -7.23 -20.65
C PRO A 34 -11.37 -8.46 -20.27
N THR A 35 -12.25 -8.34 -19.27
CA THR A 35 -13.16 -9.42 -18.85
C THR A 35 -14.62 -8.92 -18.87
N THR A 36 -15.57 -9.86 -18.94
CA THR A 36 -17.01 -9.56 -18.91
C THR A 36 -17.46 -8.95 -17.57
N LEU A 37 -16.72 -9.21 -16.49
CA LEU A 37 -16.87 -8.61 -15.17
C LEU A 37 -15.47 -8.48 -14.56
N PRO A 38 -14.82 -7.30 -14.61
CA PRO A 38 -13.55 -7.11 -13.95
C PRO A 38 -13.84 -7.00 -12.46
N SER A 39 -13.35 -7.96 -11.67
CA SER A 39 -13.50 -7.90 -10.22
C SER A 39 -12.62 -6.82 -9.62
N GLU A 40 -11.43 -6.58 -10.19
CA GLU A 40 -10.42 -5.71 -9.61
C GLU A 40 -9.52 -5.08 -10.69
N ILE A 41 -9.18 -3.81 -10.52
CA ILE A 41 -8.17 -3.08 -11.30
C ILE A 41 -6.87 -3.09 -10.50
N THR A 42 -5.75 -3.35 -11.17
CA THR A 42 -4.45 -3.49 -10.49
C THR A 42 -3.48 -2.37 -10.83
N LEU A 43 -2.56 -2.12 -9.91
CA LEU A 43 -1.47 -1.17 -9.98
C LEU A 43 -0.16 -1.96 -9.92
N ASN A 44 0.75 -1.78 -10.86
CA ASN A 44 1.97 -2.57 -10.94
C ASN A 44 3.17 -1.68 -11.22
N GLY A 45 4.32 -1.98 -10.62
CA GLY A 45 5.57 -1.30 -10.94
C GLY A 45 6.40 -1.00 -9.71
N TYR A 46 7.27 0.00 -9.83
CA TYR A 46 8.20 0.39 -8.77
C TYR A 46 7.71 1.63 -8.03
N ILE A 47 7.85 1.61 -6.71
CA ILE A 47 7.80 2.78 -5.86
C ILE A 47 9.23 3.19 -5.52
N LEU A 48 9.55 4.45 -5.76
CA LEU A 48 10.81 5.09 -5.38
C LEU A 48 10.52 6.26 -4.45
N GLN A 49 11.55 6.69 -3.69
CA GLN A 49 11.51 8.00 -3.05
C GLN A 49 11.33 9.10 -4.10
N PRO A 50 10.44 10.08 -3.87
CA PRO A 50 10.17 11.14 -4.83
C PRO A 50 11.43 11.85 -5.36
N GLU A 51 12.44 12.05 -4.51
CA GLU A 51 13.71 12.71 -4.83
C GLU A 51 14.53 11.92 -5.86
N MET A 52 14.38 10.59 -5.89
CA MET A 52 15.11 9.70 -6.78
C MET A 52 14.49 9.60 -8.18
N ASN A 53 13.26 10.11 -8.38
CA ASN A 53 12.57 10.03 -9.67
C ASN A 53 13.36 10.70 -10.80
N SER A 54 14.10 11.78 -10.49
CA SER A 54 14.88 12.55 -11.48
C SER A 54 16.10 11.81 -12.05
N ILE A 55 16.61 10.81 -11.32
CA ILE A 55 17.80 10.01 -11.68
C ILE A 55 17.45 8.55 -11.99
N ALA A 56 16.15 8.23 -12.03
CA ALA A 56 15.69 6.86 -12.15
C ALA A 56 16.07 6.25 -13.51
N ASN A 57 16.67 5.08 -13.43
CA ASN A 57 16.94 4.17 -14.54
C ASN A 57 16.73 2.73 -14.03
N THR A 58 16.88 1.74 -14.90
CA THR A 58 16.70 0.32 -14.53
C THR A 58 17.53 -0.09 -13.32
N ALA A 59 18.82 0.28 -13.27
CA ALA A 59 19.69 -0.08 -12.15
C ALA A 59 19.27 0.59 -10.82
N VAL A 60 18.83 1.85 -10.89
CA VAL A 60 18.30 2.57 -9.72
C VAL A 60 17.00 1.94 -9.24
N LEU A 61 16.08 1.60 -10.14
CA LEU A 61 14.82 0.95 -9.82
C LEU A 61 15.04 -0.44 -9.20
N GLU A 62 15.97 -1.23 -9.71
CA GLU A 62 16.26 -2.55 -9.16
C GLU A 62 16.88 -2.48 -7.77
N LYS A 63 17.79 -1.51 -7.55
CA LYS A 63 18.54 -1.37 -6.30
C LYS A 63 17.74 -0.69 -5.19
N TYR A 64 17.00 0.35 -5.52
CA TYR A 64 16.32 1.23 -4.55
C TYR A 64 14.80 1.20 -4.64
N GLY A 65 14.25 0.69 -5.75
CA GLY A 65 12.82 0.61 -5.97
C GLY A 65 12.19 -0.56 -5.23
N PHE A 66 11.01 -0.30 -4.69
CA PHE A 66 10.13 -1.31 -4.15
C PHE A 66 9.12 -1.72 -5.20
N LYS A 67 9.22 -2.95 -5.72
CA LYS A 67 8.31 -3.44 -6.74
C LYS A 67 7.03 -3.99 -6.10
N ILE A 68 5.89 -3.48 -6.51
CA ILE A 68 4.60 -3.83 -5.93
C ILE A 68 3.62 -4.37 -6.97
N ASN A 69 2.68 -5.15 -6.46
CA ASN A 69 1.36 -5.32 -7.05
C ASN A 69 0.35 -4.68 -6.10
N GLY A 70 -0.51 -3.82 -6.61
CA GLY A 70 -1.57 -3.16 -5.89
C GLY A 70 -2.92 -3.55 -6.48
N VAL A 71 -3.94 -3.67 -5.64
CA VAL A 71 -5.28 -4.07 -6.06
C VAL A 71 -6.28 -3.03 -5.55
N TYR A 72 -6.95 -2.36 -6.48
CA TYR A 72 -8.13 -1.56 -6.18
C TYR A 72 -9.32 -2.51 -5.99
N PRO A 73 -9.88 -2.64 -4.79
CA PRO A 73 -11.06 -3.48 -4.58
C PRO A 73 -12.27 -2.89 -5.31
N TYR A 74 -13.26 -3.72 -5.63
CA TYR A 74 -14.47 -3.26 -6.31
C TYR A 74 -15.30 -2.26 -5.47
N GLU A 75 -15.08 -2.27 -4.16
CA GLU A 75 -15.63 -1.34 -3.17
C GLU A 75 -14.92 0.02 -3.14
N PHE A 76 -13.93 0.30 -4.00
CA PHE A 76 -13.24 1.59 -4.01
C PHE A 76 -14.22 2.77 -4.24
N PRO A 77 -14.14 3.85 -3.45
CA PRO A 77 -13.09 4.23 -2.48
C PRO A 77 -13.40 3.84 -1.02
N ASP A 78 -14.50 3.14 -0.77
CA ASP A 78 -14.91 2.72 0.59
C ASP A 78 -13.91 1.72 1.18
N MET A 79 -13.24 0.95 0.32
CA MET A 79 -12.08 0.15 0.68
C MET A 79 -10.81 0.66 0.00
N SER A 80 -9.75 0.78 0.79
CA SER A 80 -8.42 1.22 0.32
C SER A 80 -7.75 0.16 -0.56
N VAL A 81 -6.80 0.62 -1.38
CA VAL A 81 -5.94 -0.25 -2.18
C VAL A 81 -5.21 -1.27 -1.27
N LYS A 82 -5.11 -2.51 -1.72
CA LYS A 82 -4.24 -3.52 -1.09
C LYS A 82 -2.90 -3.54 -1.80
N VAL A 83 -1.80 -3.64 -1.06
CA VAL A 83 -0.44 -3.63 -1.62
C VAL A 83 0.25 -4.94 -1.30
N TYR A 84 0.94 -5.49 -2.28
CA TYR A 84 1.65 -6.75 -2.21
C TYR A 84 3.10 -6.56 -2.63
N ASP A 85 4.01 -7.20 -1.93
CA ASP A 85 5.41 -7.30 -2.34
C ASP A 85 5.52 -8.23 -3.55
N ALA A 86 5.74 -7.66 -4.74
CA ALA A 86 5.70 -8.41 -5.99
C ALA A 86 6.86 -9.41 -6.09
N ASP A 87 8.04 -9.02 -5.60
CA ASP A 87 9.25 -9.83 -5.72
C ASP A 87 9.52 -10.66 -4.44
N GLY A 88 8.83 -10.37 -3.34
CA GLY A 88 9.08 -11.02 -2.04
C GLY A 88 10.41 -10.59 -1.42
N LYS A 89 10.80 -9.32 -1.60
CA LYS A 89 12.04 -8.77 -1.07
C LYS A 89 12.02 -8.59 0.46
N ILE A 90 10.85 -8.52 1.10
CA ILE A 90 10.76 -8.37 2.55
C ILE A 90 10.71 -9.74 3.23
N CYS A 91 11.80 -10.11 3.91
CA CYS A 91 11.86 -11.27 4.80
C CYS A 91 11.27 -10.92 6.17
N TRP A 92 9.94 -10.98 6.31
CA TRP A 92 9.27 -10.63 7.57
C TRP A 92 9.75 -11.45 8.77
N ASP A 93 10.13 -12.71 8.57
CA ASP A 93 10.59 -13.61 9.63
C ASP A 93 11.94 -13.19 10.25
N GLU A 94 12.69 -12.31 9.58
CA GLU A 94 13.95 -11.75 10.09
C GLU A 94 13.73 -10.50 10.95
N LEU A 95 12.49 -10.01 11.01
CA LEU A 95 12.08 -8.91 11.88
C LEU A 95 11.45 -9.42 13.18
N PRO A 96 11.63 -8.70 14.30
CA PRO A 96 10.87 -8.94 15.52
C PRO A 96 9.35 -8.98 15.25
N PRO A 97 8.58 -9.86 15.91
CA PRO A 97 7.14 -10.03 15.65
C PRO A 97 6.34 -8.73 15.66
N GLU A 98 6.69 -7.78 16.53
CA GLU A 98 6.03 -6.47 16.64
C GLU A 98 6.23 -5.54 15.42
N ARG A 99 7.18 -5.86 14.54
CA ARG A 99 7.51 -5.12 13.30
C ARG A 99 7.08 -5.87 12.03
N GLN A 100 6.42 -7.00 12.18
CA GLN A 100 5.98 -7.80 11.05
C GLN A 100 4.66 -7.24 10.49
N HIS A 101 4.75 -6.62 9.31
CA HIS A 101 3.60 -6.14 8.55
C HIS A 101 3.25 -7.07 7.37
N GLY A 102 3.77 -8.30 7.38
CA GLY A 102 3.45 -9.33 6.40
C GLY A 102 2.15 -10.06 6.75
N ILE A 103 1.21 -10.08 5.81
CA ILE A 103 0.00 -10.91 5.86
C ILE A 103 0.19 -12.05 4.83
N PRO A 104 -0.40 -13.26 5.05
CA PRO A 104 -0.35 -14.34 4.07
C PRO A 104 -0.60 -13.88 2.63
N GLY A 105 0.16 -14.41 1.68
CA GLY A 105 0.06 -14.05 0.27
C GLY A 105 0.83 -12.78 -0.13
N ARG A 106 1.87 -12.39 0.63
CA ARG A 106 2.74 -11.21 0.38
C ARG A 106 2.04 -9.87 0.52
N SER A 107 0.85 -9.85 1.13
CA SER A 107 0.11 -8.61 1.40
C SER A 107 0.83 -7.82 2.50
N ILE A 108 0.95 -6.52 2.30
CA ILE A 108 1.55 -5.60 3.27
C ILE A 108 0.43 -4.92 4.05
N CYS A 109 0.48 -5.06 5.36
CA CYS A 109 -0.38 -4.33 6.28
C CYS A 109 0.08 -2.86 6.35
N THR A 110 -0.44 -2.03 5.45
CA THR A 110 -0.10 -0.61 5.34
C THR A 110 -0.90 0.29 6.28
N HIS A 111 -1.95 -0.24 6.92
CA HIS A 111 -2.88 0.51 7.78
C HIS A 111 -3.74 -0.41 8.66
N HIS A 112 -4.36 0.17 9.70
CA HIS A 112 -5.44 -0.48 10.44
C HIS A 112 -6.78 -0.28 9.71
N PRO A 113 -7.66 -1.31 9.63
CA PRO A 113 -8.98 -1.21 9.00
C PRO A 113 -9.87 -0.09 9.56
N ALA A 114 -9.64 0.30 10.81
CA ALA A 114 -10.34 1.41 11.48
C ALA A 114 -9.41 2.56 11.93
N GLY A 115 -8.20 2.64 11.38
CA GLY A 115 -7.16 3.58 11.83
C GLY A 115 -6.95 4.81 10.96
N GLU A 116 -5.72 5.33 11.02
CA GLU A 116 -5.28 6.64 10.50
C GLU A 116 -5.63 6.92 9.03
N ILE A 117 -5.69 5.89 8.18
CA ILE A 117 -6.05 6.06 6.76
C ILE A 117 -7.46 6.65 6.58
N ASN A 118 -8.37 6.38 7.52
CA ASN A 118 -9.73 6.92 7.49
C ASN A 118 -9.77 8.42 7.81
N ALA A 119 -8.77 8.93 8.56
CA ALA A 119 -8.60 10.36 8.84
C ALA A 119 -7.95 11.14 7.68
N ILE A 120 -7.32 10.44 6.73
CA ILE A 120 -6.77 11.03 5.52
C ILE A 120 -7.91 11.32 4.52
N PRO A 121 -7.93 12.50 3.87
CA PRO A 121 -8.86 12.80 2.80
C PRO A 121 -8.85 11.70 1.73
N GLU A 122 -10.03 11.27 1.27
CA GLU A 122 -10.19 10.13 0.35
C GLU A 122 -9.23 10.18 -0.84
N GLN A 123 -9.09 11.36 -1.45
CA GLN A 123 -8.23 11.63 -2.60
C GLN A 123 -6.73 11.38 -2.38
N ASP A 124 -6.28 11.32 -1.13
CA ASP A 124 -4.88 11.17 -0.74
C ASP A 124 -4.58 9.78 -0.14
N ARG A 125 -5.62 8.96 0.10
CA ARG A 125 -5.50 7.66 0.79
C ARG A 125 -4.61 6.68 0.05
N THR A 126 -4.79 6.53 -1.26
CA THR A 126 -3.96 5.60 -2.06
C THR A 126 -2.48 5.97 -2.00
N ILE A 127 -2.17 7.28 -2.11
CA ILE A 127 -0.79 7.76 -2.01
C ILE A 127 -0.22 7.44 -0.62
N ALA A 128 -0.97 7.70 0.45
CA ALA A 128 -0.55 7.39 1.81
C ALA A 128 -0.32 5.88 2.03
N VAL A 129 -1.20 5.03 1.50
CA VAL A 129 -1.02 3.56 1.53
C VAL A 129 0.28 3.13 0.83
N LEU A 130 0.55 3.68 -0.36
CA LEU A 130 1.75 3.34 -1.13
C LEU A 130 3.04 3.88 -0.48
N LEU A 131 3.00 5.08 0.11
CA LEU A 131 4.10 5.62 0.92
C LEU A 131 4.39 4.74 2.14
N SER A 132 3.35 4.33 2.86
CA SER A 132 3.46 3.42 4.00
C SER A 132 4.12 2.10 3.60
N ALA A 133 3.68 1.50 2.47
CA ALA A 133 4.30 0.28 1.94
C ALA A 133 5.79 0.46 1.62
N TRP A 134 6.15 1.58 0.99
CA TRP A 134 7.54 1.88 0.66
C TRP A 134 8.41 2.14 1.92
N GLN A 135 7.87 2.85 2.92
CA GLN A 135 8.56 3.09 4.19
C GLN A 135 8.82 1.77 4.93
N LEU A 136 7.83 0.89 5.00
CA LEU A 136 7.97 -0.45 5.58
C LEU A 136 9.04 -1.26 4.85
N TYR A 137 9.01 -1.28 3.52
CA TYR A 137 10.06 -1.93 2.72
C TYR A 137 11.45 -1.40 3.05
N TYR A 138 11.63 -0.08 3.02
CA TYR A 138 12.93 0.53 3.25
C TYR A 138 13.43 0.27 4.67
N GLN A 139 12.56 0.38 5.68
CA GLN A 139 12.92 0.14 7.07
C GLN A 139 13.27 -1.34 7.32
N ALA A 140 12.51 -2.28 6.75
CA ALA A 140 12.82 -3.70 6.81
C ALA A 140 14.19 -3.99 6.18
N LYS A 141 14.43 -3.44 4.98
CA LYS A 141 15.70 -3.56 4.27
C LYS A 141 16.86 -3.01 5.10
N SER A 142 16.77 -1.77 5.59
CA SER A 142 17.84 -1.16 6.41
C SER A 142 18.07 -1.90 7.72
N TYR A 143 17.04 -2.49 8.32
CA TYR A 143 17.19 -3.31 9.52
C TYR A 143 17.93 -4.62 9.23
N ILE A 144 17.47 -5.37 8.22
CA ILE A 144 17.97 -6.70 7.87
C ILE A 144 19.37 -6.62 7.24
N GLU A 145 19.55 -5.78 6.22
CA GLU A 145 20.78 -5.74 5.42
C GLU A 145 21.87 -4.89 6.06
N GLU A 146 21.51 -3.80 6.73
CA GLU A 146 22.46 -2.80 7.21
C GLU A 146 22.61 -2.80 8.74
N GLY A 147 21.84 -3.64 9.45
CA GLY A 147 21.85 -3.72 10.91
C GLY A 147 21.41 -2.43 11.60
N GLN A 148 20.69 -1.55 10.88
CA GLN A 148 20.25 -0.28 11.41
C GLN A 148 19.14 -0.46 12.45
N LYS A 149 19.01 0.52 13.36
CA LYS A 149 17.89 0.54 14.29
C LYS A 149 16.59 0.81 13.53
N TRP A 150 15.54 0.11 13.93
CA TRP A 150 14.19 0.42 13.48
C TRP A 150 13.78 1.80 14.03
N VAL A 151 13.49 2.76 13.15
CA VAL A 151 13.15 4.14 13.52
C VAL A 151 11.73 4.54 13.15
N LEU A 152 11.06 3.76 12.29
CA LEU A 152 9.61 3.85 12.15
C LEU A 152 8.96 3.61 13.52
N LYS A 153 8.09 4.53 13.91
CA LYS A 153 7.21 4.26 15.05
C LYS A 153 6.26 3.16 14.61
N ASP A 154 6.46 1.97 15.14
CA ASP A 154 5.52 0.88 14.98
C ASP A 154 4.17 1.35 15.53
N LEU A 155 3.16 1.42 14.66
CA LEU A 155 1.80 1.58 15.11
C LEU A 155 1.44 0.26 15.81
N PRO A 156 0.98 0.25 17.07
CA PRO A 156 0.66 -0.99 17.76
C PRO A 156 -0.36 -1.79 16.94
N HIS A 157 -0.16 -3.11 16.82
CA HIS A 157 -1.01 -4.01 16.02
C HIS A 157 -2.03 -4.75 16.90
N GLY A 158 -3.05 -5.36 16.27
CA GLY A 158 -3.94 -6.32 16.93
C GLY A 158 -4.76 -5.73 18.07
N GLU A 159 -4.82 -6.43 19.20
CA GLU A 159 -5.60 -5.99 20.37
C GLU A 159 -5.13 -4.64 20.93
N GLU A 160 -3.83 -4.33 20.83
CA GLU A 160 -3.27 -3.08 21.32
C GLU A 160 -3.66 -1.89 20.42
N ALA A 161 -3.71 -2.09 19.09
CA ALA A 161 -4.27 -1.13 18.14
C ALA A 161 -5.72 -0.80 18.49
N ASN A 162 -6.53 -1.85 18.68
CA ASN A 162 -7.94 -1.74 19.02
C ASN A 162 -8.15 -1.06 20.37
N ARG A 163 -7.28 -1.32 21.34
CA ARG A 163 -7.32 -0.68 22.67
C ARG A 163 -7.06 0.82 22.57
N ILE A 164 -6.09 1.25 21.77
CA ILE A 164 -5.75 2.67 21.58
C ILE A 164 -6.84 3.40 20.79
N LEU A 165 -7.33 2.80 19.70
CA LEU A 165 -8.43 3.36 18.91
C LEU A 165 -9.73 3.50 19.73
N LYS A 166 -10.01 2.55 20.64
CA LYS A 166 -11.12 2.65 21.61
C LYS A 166 -10.89 3.73 22.65
N LYS A 167 -9.68 3.82 23.21
CA LYS A 167 -9.31 4.84 24.20
C LYS A 167 -9.44 6.26 23.65
N GLU A 168 -9.13 6.45 22.38
CA GLU A 168 -9.16 7.75 21.69
C GLU A 168 -10.52 8.06 21.03
N GLY A 169 -11.49 7.15 21.10
CA GLY A 169 -12.87 7.38 20.66
C GLY A 169 -13.11 7.25 19.15
N TRP A 170 -12.15 6.73 18.39
CA TRP A 170 -12.28 6.50 16.95
C TRP A 170 -13.15 5.30 16.62
N ILE A 171 -13.23 4.31 17.53
CA ILE A 171 -14.09 3.14 17.42
C ILE A 171 -14.73 2.82 18.78
N LYS A 172 -15.92 2.21 18.76
CA LYS A 172 -16.64 1.80 19.98
C LYS A 172 -16.24 0.40 20.46
#